data_AF-A0A3A9ZCW4-F1
#
_entry.id   AF-A0A3A9ZCW4-F1
#
_cell.length_a   1.000
_cell.length_b   1.000
_cell.length_c   1.000
_cell.angle_alpha   90.00
_cell.angle_beta   90.00
_cell.angle_gamma   90.00
#
_symmetry.space_group_name_H-M   'P 1'
#
loop_
_entity.id
_entity.type
_entity.pdbx_description
1 polymer ?
#
loop_
_entity_poly.entity_id
_entity_poly.type
_entity_poly.pdbx_seq_one_letter_code
_entity_poly.pdbx_strand_id
1 'polypeptide(L)'
;MPHRRDLPRNVSDVLLWLLAADVADAHPPHPERPGDCANLRCVGEAYPCPPARDARRAYQAATRCTLIARGRARVTAPAAALATRFAGWFRPTRPIQAPSPRSTPSPRAA
;
A
#
# COMPACT_ATOMS: atom_id res chain seq x y z
N MET A 1 3.75 25.90 -1.12
CA MET A 1 2.60 25.39 -1.91
C MET A 1 3.15 24.26 -2.76
N PRO A 2 2.58 23.04 -2.74
CA PRO A 2 3.01 22.04 -3.70
C PRO A 2 2.75 22.65 -5.09
N HIS A 3 3.82 22.91 -5.84
CA HIS A 3 3.68 23.33 -7.22
C HIS A 3 2.78 22.29 -7.87
N ARG A 4 1.71 22.73 -8.53
CA ARG A 4 0.77 21.89 -9.26
C ARG A 4 1.53 21.33 -10.47
N ARG A 5 2.44 20.38 -10.20
CA ARG A 5 3.29 19.75 -11.20
C ARG A 5 2.40 18.80 -12.00
N ASP A 6 2.50 18.89 -13.31
CA ASP A 6 1.81 17.96 -14.19
C ASP A 6 2.34 16.55 -13.96
N LEU A 7 1.49 15.69 -13.42
CA LEU A 7 1.82 14.30 -13.16
C LEU A 7 1.68 13.49 -14.46
N PRO A 8 2.72 12.75 -14.87
CA PRO A 8 2.60 11.80 -15.96
C PRO A 8 1.51 10.76 -15.67
N ARG A 9 0.74 10.39 -16.69
CA ARG A 9 -0.40 9.45 -16.55
C ARG A 9 -0.02 8.05 -16.06
N ASN A 10 1.25 7.68 -16.16
CA ASN A 10 1.79 6.38 -15.79
C ASN A 10 2.46 6.35 -14.40
N VAL A 11 2.34 7.41 -13.60
CA VAL A 11 2.83 7.41 -12.22
C VAL A 11 1.92 6.55 -11.36
N SER A 12 2.47 5.50 -10.75
CA SER A 12 1.79 4.65 -9.77
C SER A 12 1.98 5.09 -8.33
N ASP A 13 3.07 5.79 -8.01
CA ASP A 13 3.32 6.39 -6.69
C ASP A 13 3.51 7.90 -6.81
N VAL A 14 2.42 8.64 -6.62
CA VAL A 14 2.39 10.11 -6.79
C VAL A 14 3.25 10.83 -5.76
N LEU A 15 3.27 10.37 -4.51
CA LEU A 15 4.04 11.03 -3.45
C LEU A 15 5.54 10.86 -3.69
N LEU A 16 5.97 9.65 -4.09
CA LEU A 16 7.36 9.41 -4.45
C LEU A 16 7.79 10.24 -5.66
N TRP A 17 6.90 10.39 -6.67
CA TRP A 17 7.18 11.22 -7.83
C TRP A 17 7.34 12.70 -7.47
N LEU A 18 6.44 13.25 -6.65
CA LEU A 18 6.51 14.65 -6.24
C LEU A 18 7.76 14.95 -5.41
N LEU A 19 8.11 14.05 -4.49
CA LEU A 19 9.35 14.15 -3.72
C LEU A 19 10.59 14.10 -4.62
N ALA A 20 10.63 13.18 -5.58
CA ALA A 20 11.71 13.10 -6.55
C ALA A 20 11.83 14.40 -7.36
N ALA A 21 10.71 15.06 -7.68
CA ALA A 21 10.70 16.35 -8.35
C ALA A 21 11.27 17.48 -7.51
N ASP A 22 10.89 17.57 -6.24
CA ASP A 22 11.48 18.56 -5.32
C ASP A 22 13.00 18.38 -5.19
N VAL A 23 13.48 17.12 -5.11
CA VAL A 23 14.92 16.85 -5.04
C VAL A 23 15.61 17.18 -6.36
N ALA A 24 15.02 16.85 -7.51
CA ALA A 24 15.60 17.17 -8.80
C ALA A 24 15.70 18.69 -9.03
N ASP A 25 14.66 19.44 -8.69
CA ASP A 25 14.61 20.90 -8.79
C ASP A 25 15.65 21.57 -7.87
N ALA A 26 15.91 20.97 -6.69
CA ALA A 26 16.95 21.44 -5.78
C ALA A 26 18.38 21.11 -6.25
N HIS A 27 18.55 20.11 -7.13
CA HIS A 27 19.86 19.66 -7.63
C HIS A 27 20.01 19.84 -9.15
N PRO A 28 19.87 21.06 -9.70
CA PRO A 28 20.06 21.31 -11.12
C PRO A 28 21.56 21.23 -11.49
N PRO A 29 21.89 21.01 -12.78
CA PRO A 29 23.24 21.22 -13.28
C PRO A 29 23.64 22.70 -13.15
N HIS A 30 24.92 22.98 -12.92
CA HIS A 30 25.43 24.35 -12.80
C HIS A 30 25.37 25.05 -14.17
N PRO A 31 24.87 26.30 -14.27
CA PRO A 31 24.65 26.97 -15.55
C PRO A 31 25.94 27.14 -16.38
N GLU A 32 27.01 27.60 -15.74
CA GLU A 32 28.32 27.79 -16.41
C GLU A 32 29.15 26.50 -16.53
N ARG A 33 28.80 25.47 -15.76
CA ARG A 33 29.55 24.21 -15.69
C ARG A 33 28.58 23.05 -15.61
N PRO A 34 27.93 22.66 -16.72
CA PRO A 34 26.86 21.66 -16.70
C PRO A 34 27.27 20.28 -16.15
N GLY A 35 28.58 20.00 -16.11
CA GLY A 35 29.16 18.82 -15.48
C GLY A 35 29.20 18.85 -13.95
N ASP A 36 28.85 19.95 -13.31
CA ASP A 36 28.83 20.14 -11.85
C ASP A 36 27.40 20.35 -11.35
N CYS A 37 27.12 19.97 -10.10
CA CYS A 37 25.83 20.29 -9.47
C CYS A 37 25.80 21.74 -8.96
N ALA A 38 24.71 22.47 -9.22
CA ALA A 38 24.55 23.85 -8.75
C ALA A 38 24.15 23.95 -7.26
N ASN A 39 23.75 22.85 -6.63
CA ASN A 39 23.35 22.85 -5.22
C ASN A 39 24.57 23.07 -4.31
N LEU A 40 24.47 24.05 -3.41
CA LEU A 40 25.52 24.42 -2.45
C LEU A 40 25.92 23.31 -1.47
N ARG A 41 25.10 22.27 -1.32
CA ARG A 41 25.43 21.07 -0.52
C ARG A 41 26.25 20.03 -1.28
N CYS A 42 26.42 20.22 -2.59
CA CYS A 42 27.13 19.32 -3.49
C CYS A 42 28.36 20.01 -4.11
N VAL A 43 28.99 20.95 -3.40
CA VAL A 43 30.15 21.69 -3.92
C VAL A 43 31.26 20.72 -4.33
N GLY A 44 31.69 20.82 -5.58
CA GLY A 44 32.74 19.96 -6.15
C GLY A 44 32.26 18.59 -6.63
N GLU A 45 30.97 18.27 -6.50
CA GLU A 45 30.40 17.02 -7.03
C GLU A 45 30.00 17.18 -8.50
N ALA A 46 30.38 16.18 -9.30
CA ALA A 46 29.97 16.08 -10.68
C ALA A 46 28.45 15.82 -10.77
N TYR A 47 27.80 16.48 -11.72
CA TYR A 47 26.42 16.21 -12.11
C TYR A 47 26.35 14.97 -13.03
N PRO A 48 25.40 14.05 -12.81
CA PRO A 48 24.41 14.04 -11.73
C PRO A 48 25.04 13.60 -10.40
N CYS A 49 24.91 14.45 -9.38
CA CYS A 49 25.38 14.16 -8.02
C CYS A 49 24.51 13.06 -7.38
N PRO A 50 24.91 12.45 -6.24
CA PRO A 50 24.16 11.35 -5.64
C PRO A 50 22.66 11.64 -5.44
N PRO A 51 22.25 12.80 -4.89
CA PRO A 51 20.82 13.13 -4.75
C PRO A 51 20.07 13.23 -6.08
N ALA A 52 20.69 13.81 -7.12
CA ALA A 52 20.09 13.88 -8.45
C ALA A 52 19.91 12.50 -9.09
N ARG A 53 20.87 11.59 -8.87
CA ARG A 53 20.76 10.19 -9.32
C ARG A 53 19.65 9.44 -8.59
N ASP A 54 19.52 9.66 -7.28
CA ASP A 54 18.48 9.02 -6.48
C ASP A 54 17.09 9.56 -6.82
N ALA A 55 16.95 10.86 -7.08
CA ALA A 55 15.73 11.44 -7.64
C ALA A 55 15.35 10.79 -8.97
N ARG A 56 16.32 10.60 -9.88
CA ARG A 56 16.07 9.89 -11.15
C ARG A 56 15.62 8.45 -10.94
N ARG A 57 16.21 7.73 -9.98
CA ARG A 57 15.79 6.37 -9.62
C ARG A 57 14.40 6.35 -9.01
N ALA A 58 14.07 7.33 -8.16
CA ALA A 58 12.76 7.48 -7.55
C ALA A 58 11.68 7.77 -8.60
N TYR A 59 11.93 8.61 -9.61
CA TYR A 59 11.02 8.76 -10.75
C TYR A 59 10.75 7.43 -11.46
N GLN A 60 11.80 6.65 -11.72
CA GLN A 60 11.66 5.33 -12.35
C GLN A 60 10.89 4.35 -11.46
N ALA A 61 11.09 4.39 -10.15
CA ALA A 61 10.34 3.58 -9.20
C ALA A 61 8.87 4.00 -9.12
N ALA A 62 8.59 5.30 -9.07
CA ALA A 62 7.25 5.87 -9.01
C ALA A 62 6.42 5.60 -10.28
N THR A 63 7.09 5.42 -11.42
CA THR A 63 6.45 5.13 -12.71
C THR A 63 6.32 3.63 -12.99
N ARG A 64 7.18 2.81 -12.40
CA ARG A 64 7.04 1.36 -12.51
C ARG A 64 5.80 0.97 -11.75
N CYS A 65 4.80 0.44 -12.46
CA CYS A 65 3.70 -0.29 -11.83
C CYS A 65 4.27 -1.39 -10.94
N THR A 66 4.43 -1.10 -9.65
CA THR A 66 4.42 -2.12 -8.62
C THR A 66 3.03 -2.73 -8.71
N LEU A 67 2.91 -3.82 -9.45
CA LEU A 67 1.77 -4.72 -9.32
C LEU A 67 1.72 -5.12 -7.85
N ILE A 68 0.96 -4.38 -7.04
CA ILE A 68 0.67 -4.74 -5.67
C ILE A 68 -0.12 -6.05 -5.79
N ALA A 69 0.63 -7.13 -5.57
CA ALA A 69 0.22 -8.53 -5.52
C ALA A 69 -0.50 -9.09 -6.76
N ARG A 70 0.25 -9.81 -7.62
CA ARG A 70 -0.33 -10.85 -8.49
C ARG A 70 -0.92 -12.05 -7.71
N GLY A 71 -0.85 -12.05 -6.39
CA GLY A 71 -1.52 -13.05 -5.57
C GLY A 71 -2.45 -12.35 -4.59
N ARG A 72 -3.75 -12.32 -4.87
CA ARG A 72 -4.71 -12.37 -3.78
C ARG A 72 -4.27 -13.55 -2.91
N ALA A 73 -3.87 -13.30 -1.66
CA ALA A 73 -3.64 -14.39 -0.73
C ALA A 73 -4.92 -15.22 -0.72
N ARG A 74 -4.89 -16.44 -1.28
CA ARG A 74 -6.01 -17.37 -1.17
C ARG A 74 -6.04 -17.81 0.27
N VAL A 75 -6.82 -17.13 1.08
CA VAL A 75 -7.16 -17.61 2.41
C VAL A 75 -8.08 -18.81 2.20
N THR A 76 -7.52 -20.02 2.23
CA THR A 76 -8.31 -21.24 2.39
C THR A 76 -8.91 -21.21 3.79
N ALA A 77 -10.10 -20.63 3.93
CA ALA A 77 -10.90 -20.81 5.12
C ALA A 77 -11.43 -22.25 5.11
N PRO A 78 -11.20 -23.08 6.16
CA PRO A 78 -11.91 -24.34 6.27
C PRO A 78 -13.42 -24.05 6.34
N ALA A 79 -14.27 -24.87 5.72
CA ALA A 79 -15.72 -24.65 5.61
C ALA A 79 -16.41 -24.35 6.97
N ALA A 80 -15.85 -24.86 8.07
CA ALA A 80 -16.29 -24.56 9.44
C ALA A 80 -16.18 -23.07 9.85
N ALA A 81 -15.34 -22.28 9.17
CA ALA A 81 -15.10 -20.87 9.44
C ALA A 81 -16.07 -19.91 8.73
N LEU A 82 -16.80 -20.36 7.70
CA LEU A 82 -17.85 -19.56 7.06
C LEU A 82 -19.09 -19.44 7.94
N ALA A 83 -19.32 -20.40 8.83
CA ALA A 83 -20.43 -20.36 9.78
C ALA A 83 -20.12 -19.51 11.05
N THR A 84 -18.86 -19.12 11.30
CA THR A 84 -18.45 -18.54 12.60
C THR A 84 -17.74 -17.19 12.55
N ARG A 85 -17.54 -16.54 11.39
CA ARG A 85 -16.62 -15.37 11.33
C ARG A 85 -17.21 -13.99 11.15
N PHE A 86 -18.49 -13.81 11.48
CA PHE A 86 -19.03 -12.50 11.86
C PHE A 86 -19.47 -12.43 13.32
N ALA A 87 -18.81 -13.17 14.22
CA ALA A 87 -18.84 -12.88 15.65
C ALA A 87 -17.81 -11.77 15.96
N GLY A 88 -18.10 -10.55 15.49
CA GLY A 88 -17.36 -9.36 15.89
C GLY A 88 -17.55 -9.03 17.37
N TRP A 89 -16.79 -8.04 17.84
CA TRP A 89 -16.76 -7.26 19.10
C TRP A 89 -18.04 -7.09 19.96
N PHE A 90 -19.20 -7.60 19.53
CA PHE A 90 -20.41 -7.74 20.33
C PHE A 90 -20.42 -9.08 21.07
N ARG A 91 -20.34 -9.02 22.41
CA ARG A 91 -20.61 -10.17 23.29
C ARG A 91 -22.11 -10.19 23.66
N PRO A 92 -22.90 -11.20 23.26
CA PRO A 92 -24.23 -11.38 23.81
C PRO A 92 -24.11 -11.84 25.27
N THR A 93 -24.71 -11.13 26.21
CA THR A 93 -24.67 -11.42 27.66
C THR A 93 -25.66 -12.47 28.12
N ARG A 94 -26.34 -13.18 27.22
CA ARG A 94 -27.19 -14.32 27.59
C ARG A 94 -26.70 -15.62 26.97
N PRO A 95 -26.33 -16.64 27.77
CA PRO A 95 -26.15 -17.97 27.22
C PRO A 95 -27.49 -18.46 26.68
N ILE A 96 -27.49 -18.88 25.42
CA ILE A 96 -28.60 -19.63 24.82
C ILE A 96 -28.64 -20.98 25.54
N GLN A 97 -29.70 -21.20 26.32
CA GLN A 97 -29.97 -22.49 26.92
C GLN A 97 -30.51 -23.41 25.81
N ALA A 98 -29.83 -24.53 25.56
CA ALA A 98 -30.24 -25.49 24.56
C ALA A 98 -31.67 -26.01 24.86
N PRO A 99 -32.56 -26.15 23.87
CA PRO A 99 -33.88 -26.69 24.10
C PRO A 99 -33.77 -28.18 24.47
N SER A 100 -34.33 -28.56 25.62
CA SER A 100 -34.43 -29.97 26.02
C SER A 100 -35.21 -30.77 24.97
N PRO A 101 -34.77 -31.99 24.61
CA PRO A 101 -35.53 -32.85 23.72
C PRO A 101 -36.86 -33.24 24.38
N ARG A 102 -37.96 -32.94 23.69
CA ARG A 102 -39.31 -33.36 24.08
C ARG A 102 -39.44 -34.86 23.85
N SER A 103 -39.68 -35.62 24.92
CA SER A 103 -40.08 -37.03 24.83
C SER A 103 -41.42 -37.15 24.10
N THR A 104 -41.44 -37.84 22.97
CA THR A 104 -42.66 -38.21 22.24
C THR A 104 -43.25 -39.52 22.81
N PRO A 105 -44.57 -39.61 23.06
CA PRO A 105 -45.19 -40.88 23.46
C PRO A 105 -45.78 -41.70 22.30
N SER A 106 -45.71 -43.04 22.47
CA SER A 106 -46.62 -44.10 21.94
C SER A 106 -46.48 -44.54 20.46
N PRO A 107 -46.87 -45.80 20.07
CA PRO A 107 -48.18 -46.41 20.35
C PRO A 107 -48.21 -47.86 20.90
N ARG A 108 -49.36 -48.21 21.49
CA ARG A 108 -49.82 -49.55 21.92
C ARG A 108 -50.02 -50.50 20.73
N ALA A 109 -49.60 -51.76 20.87
CA ALA A 109 -50.01 -52.87 20.01
C ALA A 109 -51.30 -53.53 20.54
N ALA A 110 -52.18 -53.89 19.60
CA ALA A 110 -53.43 -54.64 19.81
C ALA A 110 -53.16 -56.15 19.92
#